data_AF-A0AAU6X7K2-F1
#
_entry.id   AF-A0AAU6X7K2-F1
#
_cell.length_a   1.000
_cell.length_b   1.000
_cell.length_c   1.000
_cell.angle_alpha   90.00
_cell.angle_beta   90.00
_cell.angle_gamma   90.00
#
_symmetry.space_group_name_H-M   'P 1'
#
loop_
_entity.id
_entity.type
_entity.pdbx_description
1 polymer ?
#
loop_
_entity_poly.entity_id
_entity_poly.type
_entity_poly.pdbx_seq_one_letter_code
_entity_poly.pdbx_strand_id
1 'polypeptide(L)'
;MHKPIPSLFIAFLLFINFNSVYGAQIKSLGVPYIQNYHKSVYNSGNQNWSVTQDKNGIMYFGNGEGLLVYDGRYWQQYVMPHRQIVRAVAADDSGRIYTGGFGEFGYWSYQQNKLVFKSLASLIPRQSALAGEIWKIYIDGSRVIFQSFSHIYIYQNNHVDVVKAPTPFLFLHKCGSRFFAEVINKGLYELVGVKLSFIPGSEKIHGVLSMLPYKSNQFIIGTNKSGLYIFDGKAFNTFNTPANPFLKVNQLNNGARVLGKYFVYGTILNGIIIINEDGRIVQQINKISGLQNNTVLSLYADSNENL
;
A
#
# COMPACT_ATOMS: atom_id res chain seq x y z
N MET A 1 53.29 -49.58 37.92
CA MET A 1 52.85 -50.82 37.23
C MET A 1 51.61 -50.44 36.41
N HIS A 2 51.66 -50.70 35.10
CA HIS A 2 50.63 -50.53 34.05
C HIS A 2 50.05 -49.13 33.78
N LYS A 3 49.83 -48.66 32.55
CA LYS A 3 50.35 -48.78 31.16
C LYS A 3 49.50 -47.74 30.36
N PRO A 4 49.88 -47.33 29.13
CA PRO A 4 49.63 -45.98 28.60
C PRO A 4 48.62 -45.93 27.42
N ILE A 5 48.60 -44.79 26.69
CA ILE A 5 48.26 -44.58 25.23
C ILE A 5 46.82 -44.01 24.98
N PRO A 6 46.54 -43.19 23.93
CA PRO A 6 47.29 -42.15 23.20
C PRO A 6 46.50 -40.84 22.91
N SER A 7 47.24 -39.89 22.35
CA SER A 7 46.88 -38.80 21.43
C SER A 7 45.58 -38.98 20.60
N LEU A 8 44.75 -37.93 20.54
CA LEU A 8 43.99 -37.62 19.33
C LEU A 8 43.80 -36.10 19.14
N PHE A 9 44.35 -35.65 18.02
CA PHE A 9 44.20 -34.36 17.37
C PHE A 9 42.72 -34.12 17.02
N ILE A 10 42.08 -33.04 17.50
CA ILE A 10 40.95 -32.41 16.80
C ILE A 10 41.08 -30.89 16.94
N ALA A 11 41.54 -30.26 15.87
CA ALA A 11 41.43 -28.84 15.64
C ALA A 11 39.95 -28.49 15.48
N PHE A 12 39.39 -27.71 16.42
CA PHE A 12 38.05 -27.17 16.28
C PHE A 12 38.13 -25.76 15.67
N LEU A 13 38.25 -25.74 14.34
CA LEU A 13 37.93 -24.60 13.49
C LEU A 13 36.40 -24.59 13.37
N LEU A 14 35.71 -23.65 14.04
CA LEU A 14 34.27 -23.46 13.79
C LEU A 14 33.89 -21.99 13.69
N PHE A 15 33.81 -21.59 12.41
CA PHE A 15 32.81 -20.73 11.79
C PHE A 15 32.55 -19.36 12.42
N ILE A 16 33.21 -18.37 11.81
CA ILE A 16 32.66 -17.05 11.57
C ILE A 16 31.22 -17.21 11.05
N ASN A 17 30.23 -16.90 11.89
CA ASN A 17 28.90 -16.57 11.41
C ASN A 17 28.82 -15.05 11.31
N PHE A 18 29.02 -14.57 10.09
CA PHE A 18 28.38 -13.33 9.64
C PHE A 18 26.88 -13.50 9.82
N ASN A 19 26.27 -12.74 10.73
CA ASN A 19 24.88 -12.36 10.57
C ASN A 19 24.77 -10.85 10.50
N SER A 20 24.48 -10.47 9.27
CA SER A 20 24.18 -9.17 8.73
C SER A 20 22.94 -8.54 9.36
N VAL A 21 22.89 -7.21 9.18
CA VAL A 21 21.72 -6.32 9.26
C VAL A 21 21.32 -5.88 10.67
N TYR A 22 21.93 -4.76 11.08
CA TYR A 22 21.31 -3.80 11.98
C TYR A 22 20.03 -3.24 11.33
N GLY A 23 18.93 -3.99 11.42
CA GLY A 23 17.61 -3.42 11.18
C GLY A 23 17.28 -2.50 12.35
N ALA A 24 17.43 -1.19 12.16
CA ALA A 24 17.16 -0.17 13.18
C ALA A 24 15.88 -0.54 13.94
N GLN A 25 16.03 -0.92 15.20
CA GLN A 25 14.90 -1.09 16.09
C GLN A 25 14.40 0.33 16.35
N ILE A 26 13.11 0.60 16.08
CA ILE A 26 12.49 1.84 16.55
C ILE A 26 12.59 1.76 18.08
N LYS A 27 13.57 2.46 18.65
CA LYS A 27 13.71 2.58 20.10
C LYS A 27 12.51 3.39 20.58
N SER A 28 11.92 2.96 21.69
CA SER A 28 10.89 3.69 22.44
C SER A 28 11.37 5.03 23.03
N LEU A 29 12.49 5.59 22.56
CA LEU A 29 13.14 6.79 23.08
C LEU A 29 13.27 7.80 21.92
N GLY A 30 12.27 8.69 21.82
CA GLY A 30 12.24 9.79 20.86
C GLY A 30 11.16 9.66 19.79
N VAL A 31 10.62 10.81 19.37
CA VAL A 31 9.81 10.91 18.14
C VAL A 31 10.78 10.71 16.96
N PRO A 32 10.45 9.91 15.93
CA PRO A 32 11.31 9.81 14.75
C PRO A 32 11.48 11.19 14.11
N TYR A 33 12.55 11.35 13.34
CA TYR A 33 12.72 12.53 12.52
C TYR A 33 11.57 12.60 11.50
N ILE A 34 10.78 13.68 11.55
CA ILE A 34 9.65 13.92 10.65
C ILE A 34 9.98 15.14 9.80
N GLN A 35 9.97 14.96 8.48
CA GLN A 35 10.10 16.05 7.53
C GLN A 35 8.75 16.34 6.88
N ASN A 36 8.34 17.60 6.98
CA ASN A 36 7.04 18.06 6.50
C ASN A 36 7.19 18.92 5.24
N TYR A 37 6.49 18.56 4.16
CA TYR A 37 6.41 19.34 2.94
C TYR A 37 5.04 20.04 2.87
N HIS A 38 5.00 21.33 3.19
CA HIS A 38 3.76 22.11 3.14
C HIS A 38 3.34 22.38 1.68
N LYS A 39 2.04 22.60 1.46
CA LYS A 39 1.51 22.95 0.12
C LYS A 39 2.16 24.18 -0.53
N SER A 40 2.71 25.09 0.26
CA SER A 40 3.47 26.25 -0.23
C SER A 40 4.82 25.87 -0.86
N VAL A 41 5.34 24.68 -0.57
CA VAL A 41 6.58 24.16 -1.16
C VAL A 41 6.31 23.63 -2.57
N TYR A 42 5.28 22.79 -2.72
CA TYR A 42 4.94 22.17 -4.00
C TYR A 42 3.89 22.95 -4.82
N ASN A 43 3.31 24.02 -4.25
CA ASN A 43 2.35 24.95 -4.88
C ASN A 43 1.15 24.26 -5.57
N SER A 44 0.54 23.29 -4.88
CA SER A 44 -0.57 22.49 -5.43
C SER A 44 -1.69 22.28 -4.40
N GLY A 45 -2.61 21.36 -4.69
CA GLY A 45 -3.74 21.02 -3.82
C GLY A 45 -3.30 20.58 -2.42
N ASN A 46 -4.16 20.78 -1.43
CA ASN A 46 -3.88 20.48 -0.03
C ASN A 46 -3.97 18.98 0.34
N GLN A 47 -4.42 18.13 -0.58
CA GLN A 47 -4.67 16.71 -0.34
C GLN A 47 -3.78 15.88 -1.26
N ASN A 48 -3.00 14.99 -0.66
CA ASN A 48 -2.24 13.95 -1.35
C ASN A 48 -2.93 12.61 -1.05
N TRP A 49 -3.43 11.94 -2.09
CA TRP A 49 -4.30 10.78 -2.02
C TRP A 49 -3.55 9.46 -2.16
N SER A 50 -2.46 9.47 -2.91
CA SER A 50 -1.68 8.28 -3.24
C SER A 50 -0.24 8.68 -3.47
N VAL A 51 0.66 7.75 -3.23
CA VAL A 51 2.11 7.92 -3.36
C VAL A 51 2.71 6.63 -3.91
N THR A 52 3.73 6.76 -4.74
CA THR A 52 4.55 5.66 -5.26
C THR A 52 5.96 6.15 -5.56
N GLN A 53 6.91 5.23 -5.72
CA GLN A 53 8.29 5.51 -6.12
C GLN A 53 8.61 4.72 -7.39
N ASP A 54 9.34 5.31 -8.33
CA ASP A 54 9.91 4.55 -9.46
C ASP A 54 11.25 3.91 -9.11
N LYS A 55 11.78 3.10 -10.03
CA LYS A 55 13.09 2.44 -9.88
C LYS A 55 14.28 3.40 -9.73
N ASN A 56 14.13 4.67 -10.06
CA ASN A 56 15.17 5.69 -9.96
C ASN A 56 15.07 6.51 -8.65
N GLY A 57 14.12 6.17 -7.78
CA GLY A 57 13.90 6.86 -6.52
C GLY A 57 13.00 8.10 -6.64
N ILE A 58 12.46 8.40 -7.83
CA ILE A 58 11.56 9.53 -8.03
C ILE A 58 10.22 9.22 -7.38
N MET A 59 9.74 10.15 -6.55
CA MET A 59 8.49 10.03 -5.84
C MET A 59 7.36 10.69 -6.65
N TYR A 60 6.23 10.00 -6.72
CA TYR A 60 5.04 10.47 -7.42
C TYR A 60 3.86 10.51 -6.46
N PHE A 61 3.08 11.59 -6.52
CA PHE A 61 1.94 11.78 -5.64
C PHE A 61 0.68 12.13 -6.43
N GLY A 62 -0.41 11.42 -6.15
CA GLY A 62 -1.74 11.81 -6.60
C GLY A 62 -2.24 12.97 -5.73
N ASN A 63 -2.48 14.13 -6.35
CA ASN A 63 -2.88 15.35 -5.66
C ASN A 63 -4.22 15.88 -6.18
N GLY A 64 -4.88 16.71 -5.36
CA GLY A 64 -6.10 17.44 -5.73
C GLY A 64 -6.04 18.20 -7.05
N GLU A 65 -4.86 18.67 -7.47
CA GLU A 65 -4.66 19.49 -8.68
C GLU A 65 -3.85 18.79 -9.78
N GLY A 66 -3.60 17.48 -9.65
CA GLY A 66 -2.89 16.69 -10.66
C GLY A 66 -1.87 15.70 -10.10
N LEU A 67 -0.88 15.35 -10.92
CA LEU A 67 0.24 14.51 -10.55
C LEU A 67 1.40 15.39 -10.05
N LEU A 68 1.94 15.10 -8.88
CA LEU A 68 3.19 15.70 -8.39
C LEU A 68 4.35 14.72 -8.57
N VAL A 69 5.50 15.26 -8.94
CA VAL A 69 6.78 14.56 -9.10
C VAL A 69 7.80 15.22 -8.18
N TYR A 70 8.56 14.42 -7.43
CA TYR A 70 9.59 14.88 -6.53
C TYR A 70 10.86 14.05 -6.69
N ASP A 71 11.98 14.72 -6.98
CA ASP A 71 13.28 14.10 -7.23
C ASP A 71 14.23 14.10 -6.02
N GLY A 72 13.72 14.45 -4.83
CA GLY A 72 14.52 14.66 -3.62
C GLY A 72 14.91 16.12 -3.39
N ARG A 73 14.70 17.02 -4.36
CA ARG A 73 15.00 18.45 -4.22
C ARG A 73 13.90 19.36 -4.76
N TYR A 74 13.38 19.06 -5.95
CA TYR A 74 12.42 19.88 -6.67
C TYR A 74 11.09 19.17 -6.83
N TRP A 75 10.02 19.95 -6.71
CA TRP A 75 8.66 19.52 -6.96
C TRP A 75 8.21 20.01 -8.33
N GLN A 76 7.58 19.14 -9.10
CA GLN A 76 6.96 19.48 -10.38
C GLN A 76 5.54 18.96 -10.44
N GLN A 77 4.62 19.80 -10.93
CA GLN A 77 3.22 19.42 -11.13
C GLN A 77 2.93 19.18 -12.61
N TYR A 78 2.13 18.14 -12.87
CA TYR A 78 1.53 17.84 -14.16
C TYR A 78 0.01 17.80 -14.02
N VAL A 79 -0.67 18.62 -14.82
CA VAL A 79 -2.13 18.79 -14.76
C VAL A 79 -2.80 17.76 -15.66
N MET A 80 -3.73 16.99 -15.10
CA MET A 80 -4.55 16.05 -15.88
C MET A 80 -5.41 16.79 -16.92
N PRO A 81 -5.83 16.12 -18.01
CA PRO A 81 -6.89 16.64 -18.87
C PRO A 81 -8.11 17.08 -18.05
N HIS A 82 -8.73 18.20 -18.43
CA HIS A 82 -9.84 18.83 -17.69
C HIS A 82 -9.55 19.19 -16.22
N ARG A 83 -8.27 19.28 -15.83
CA ARG A 83 -7.84 19.62 -14.45
C ARG A 83 -8.40 18.66 -13.39
N GLN A 84 -8.52 17.39 -13.75
CA GLN A 84 -9.02 16.36 -12.85
C GLN A 84 -8.02 16.07 -11.71
N ILE A 85 -8.58 15.75 -10.55
CA ILE A 85 -7.87 15.19 -9.40
C ILE A 85 -7.17 13.87 -9.77
N VAL A 86 -5.96 13.65 -9.24
CA VAL A 86 -5.31 12.33 -9.27
C VAL A 86 -5.53 11.66 -7.93
N ARG A 87 -6.34 10.60 -7.93
CA ARG A 87 -6.70 9.82 -6.74
C ARG A 87 -5.74 8.68 -6.46
N ALA A 88 -5.24 8.05 -7.52
CA ALA A 88 -4.34 6.92 -7.43
C ALA A 88 -3.19 7.06 -8.43
N VAL A 89 -1.99 6.63 -8.01
CA VAL A 89 -0.78 6.63 -8.83
C VAL A 89 0.00 5.31 -8.65
N ALA A 90 0.62 4.82 -9.72
CA ALA A 90 1.57 3.71 -9.70
C ALA A 90 2.65 3.93 -10.79
N ALA A 91 3.92 3.65 -10.49
CA ALA A 91 5.02 3.77 -11.45
C ALA A 91 5.55 2.38 -11.83
N ASP A 92 5.78 2.13 -13.13
CA ASP A 92 6.38 0.88 -13.61
C ASP A 92 7.87 1.02 -13.90
N ASP A 93 8.53 -0.13 -14.09
CA ASP A 93 9.97 -0.19 -14.34
C ASP A 93 10.36 0.31 -15.75
N SER A 94 9.39 0.56 -16.63
CA SER A 94 9.62 1.14 -17.96
C SER A 94 9.63 2.68 -17.96
N GLY A 95 9.31 3.30 -16.82
CA GLY A 95 9.20 4.75 -16.68
C GLY A 95 7.83 5.29 -17.07
N ARG A 96 6.79 4.44 -17.11
CA ARG A 96 5.40 4.90 -17.20
C ARG A 96 4.83 5.14 -15.82
N ILE A 97 4.08 6.23 -15.69
CA ILE A 97 3.39 6.58 -14.46
C ILE A 97 1.91 6.46 -14.74
N TYR A 98 1.26 5.48 -14.14
CA TYR A 98 -0.18 5.28 -14.23
C TYR A 98 -0.91 6.16 -13.24
N THR A 99 -1.94 6.85 -13.69
CA THR A 99 -2.78 7.71 -12.83
C THR A 99 -4.26 7.49 -13.11
N GLY A 100 -5.08 7.69 -12.09
CA GLY A 100 -6.53 7.61 -12.20
C GLY A 100 -7.21 8.65 -11.31
N GLY A 101 -8.36 9.13 -11.79
CA GLY A 101 -9.19 10.15 -11.15
C GLY A 101 -10.67 9.89 -11.42
N PHE A 102 -11.50 10.93 -11.32
CA PHE A 102 -12.92 10.84 -11.66
C PHE A 102 -13.10 10.72 -13.18
N GLY A 103 -13.70 9.62 -13.64
CA GLY A 103 -14.05 9.43 -15.05
C GLY A 103 -12.86 9.24 -16.01
N GLU A 104 -11.63 9.20 -15.50
CA GLU A 104 -10.41 9.15 -16.32
C GLU A 104 -9.34 8.28 -15.67
N PHE A 105 -8.65 7.48 -16.49
CA PHE A 105 -7.40 6.84 -16.13
C PHE A 105 -6.52 6.58 -17.35
N GLY A 106 -5.23 6.50 -17.11
CA GLY A 106 -4.25 6.28 -18.16
C GLY A 106 -2.84 6.26 -17.62
N TYR A 107 -1.90 6.65 -18.46
CA TYR A 107 -0.50 6.78 -18.06
C TYR A 107 0.17 7.99 -18.66
N TRP A 108 1.17 8.48 -17.94
CA TRP A 108 2.15 9.43 -18.39
C TRP A 108 3.36 8.70 -18.95
N SER A 109 3.91 9.22 -20.05
CA SER A 109 5.17 8.75 -20.62
C SER A 109 5.97 9.94 -21.13
N TYR A 110 7.29 9.83 -21.09
CA TYR A 110 8.15 10.90 -21.59
C TYR A 110 8.08 10.99 -23.12
N GLN A 111 7.74 12.18 -23.60
CA GLN A 111 7.84 12.59 -24.99
C GLN A 111 8.59 13.91 -25.02
N GLN A 112 9.73 13.96 -25.72
CA GLN A 112 10.58 15.17 -25.80
C GLN A 112 10.89 15.75 -24.40
N ASN A 113 11.30 14.89 -23.46
CA ASN A 113 11.62 15.24 -22.07
C ASN A 113 10.47 15.85 -21.24
N LYS A 114 9.21 15.63 -21.66
CA LYS A 114 8.02 16.02 -20.88
C LYS A 114 7.10 14.82 -20.70
N LEU A 115 6.50 14.69 -19.52
CA LEU A 115 5.44 13.72 -19.31
C LEU A 115 4.19 14.15 -20.07
N VAL A 116 3.70 13.27 -20.93
CA VAL A 116 2.46 13.44 -21.68
C VAL A 116 1.49 12.34 -21.26
N PHE A 117 0.28 12.73 -20.87
CA PHE A 117 -0.78 11.82 -20.48
C PHE A 117 -1.43 11.18 -21.70
N LYS A 118 -1.64 9.86 -21.64
CA LYS A 118 -2.41 9.08 -22.58
C LYS A 118 -3.57 8.42 -21.84
N SER A 119 -4.78 8.83 -22.19
CA SER A 119 -6.01 8.23 -21.67
C SER A 119 -6.18 6.79 -22.16
N LEU A 120 -6.71 5.94 -21.29
CA LEU A 120 -7.16 4.58 -21.59
C LEU A 120 -8.69 4.44 -21.49
N ALA A 121 -9.40 5.51 -21.11
CA ALA A 121 -10.84 5.48 -20.92
C ALA A 121 -11.62 5.09 -22.19
N SER A 122 -11.08 5.44 -23.37
CA SER A 122 -11.66 5.09 -24.67
C SER A 122 -11.58 3.60 -25.01
N LEU A 123 -10.75 2.82 -24.31
CA LEU A 123 -10.65 1.37 -24.49
C LEU A 123 -11.74 0.60 -23.73
N ILE A 124 -12.49 1.29 -22.86
CA ILE A 124 -13.55 0.67 -22.06
C ILE A 124 -14.81 0.49 -22.93
N PRO A 125 -15.47 -0.69 -22.89
CA PRO A 125 -16.75 -0.88 -23.55
C PRO A 125 -17.79 0.14 -23.06
N ARG A 126 -18.58 0.73 -23.96
CA ARG A 126 -19.57 1.79 -23.63
C ARG A 126 -20.53 1.41 -22.50
N GLN A 127 -20.94 0.14 -22.42
CA GLN A 127 -21.85 -0.37 -21.37
C GLN A 127 -21.20 -0.47 -19.98
N SER A 128 -19.90 -0.24 -19.88
CA SER A 128 -19.12 -0.28 -18.64
C SER A 128 -18.29 0.99 -18.46
N ALA A 129 -18.72 2.09 -19.07
CA ALA A 129 -18.06 3.38 -19.00
C ALA A 129 -17.75 3.77 -17.55
N LEU A 130 -16.58 4.36 -17.34
CA LEU A 130 -16.14 4.79 -16.02
C LEU A 130 -16.98 5.99 -15.55
N ALA A 131 -17.80 5.77 -14.53
CA ALA A 131 -18.66 6.79 -13.92
C ALA A 131 -18.24 7.17 -12.49
N GLY A 132 -16.99 6.89 -12.11
CA GLY A 132 -16.50 7.12 -10.75
C GLY A 132 -15.00 7.34 -10.68
N GLU A 133 -14.47 7.38 -9.46
CA GLU A 133 -13.05 7.59 -9.20
C GLU A 133 -12.28 6.27 -9.24
N ILE A 134 -11.05 6.31 -9.76
CA ILE A 134 -10.07 5.24 -9.57
C ILE A 134 -9.37 5.43 -8.23
N TRP A 135 -9.51 4.46 -7.35
CA TRP A 135 -9.00 4.48 -5.98
C TRP A 135 -7.72 3.68 -5.77
N LYS A 136 -7.49 2.64 -6.59
CA LYS A 136 -6.28 1.82 -6.52
C LYS A 136 -5.74 1.55 -7.92
N ILE A 137 -4.42 1.55 -8.02
CA ILE A 137 -3.68 1.12 -9.20
C ILE A 137 -2.61 0.15 -8.74
N TYR A 138 -2.53 -1.01 -9.39
CA TYR A 138 -1.47 -1.98 -9.15
C TYR A 138 -0.85 -2.44 -10.46
N ILE A 139 0.48 -2.54 -10.45
CA ILE A 139 1.24 -3.16 -11.52
C ILE A 139 1.48 -4.63 -11.13
N ASP A 140 1.16 -5.52 -12.06
CA ASP A 140 1.22 -6.98 -11.90
C ASP A 140 1.81 -7.62 -13.17
N GLY A 141 3.14 -7.71 -13.21
CA GLY A 141 3.87 -8.11 -14.42
C GLY A 141 3.55 -7.16 -15.56
N SER A 142 3.05 -7.68 -16.68
CA SER A 142 2.64 -6.89 -17.85
C SER A 142 1.24 -6.27 -17.73
N ARG A 143 0.51 -6.54 -16.64
CA ARG A 143 -0.86 -6.06 -16.45
C ARG A 143 -0.88 -4.87 -15.50
N VAL A 144 -1.79 -3.94 -15.76
CA VAL A 144 -2.08 -2.82 -14.84
C VAL A 144 -3.53 -2.86 -14.45
N ILE A 145 -3.78 -2.90 -13.15
CA ILE A 145 -5.10 -3.07 -12.56
C ILE A 145 -5.53 -1.73 -11.98
N PHE A 146 -6.59 -1.16 -12.52
CA PHE A 146 -7.24 0.05 -12.00
C PHE A 146 -8.53 -0.34 -11.30
N GLN A 147 -8.82 0.24 -10.16
CA GLN A 147 -10.02 -0.10 -9.39
C GLN A 147 -10.84 1.14 -9.05
N SER A 148 -12.11 1.16 -9.47
CA SER A 148 -13.16 2.02 -8.91
C SER A 148 -14.04 1.21 -7.94
N PHE A 149 -14.97 1.83 -7.20
CA PHE A 149 -15.86 1.06 -6.34
C PHE A 149 -16.87 0.17 -7.08
N SER A 150 -17.05 0.35 -8.40
CA SER A 150 -17.99 -0.43 -9.19
C SER A 150 -17.31 -1.43 -10.15
N HIS A 151 -16.06 -1.17 -10.56
CA HIS A 151 -15.38 -1.94 -11.59
C HIS A 151 -13.87 -2.05 -11.33
N ILE A 152 -13.30 -3.21 -11.68
CA ILE A 152 -11.86 -3.38 -11.82
C ILE A 152 -11.57 -3.43 -13.32
N TYR A 153 -10.65 -2.58 -13.78
CA TYR A 153 -10.21 -2.50 -15.16
C TYR A 153 -8.79 -3.07 -15.24
N ILE A 154 -8.60 -4.10 -16.07
CA ILE A 154 -7.30 -4.76 -16.23
C ILE A 154 -6.78 -4.40 -17.62
N TYR A 155 -5.77 -3.52 -17.66
CA TYR A 155 -5.10 -3.10 -18.88
C TYR A 155 -3.94 -4.02 -19.21
N GLN A 156 -3.94 -4.61 -20.40
CA GLN A 156 -2.84 -5.41 -20.93
C GLN A 156 -2.88 -5.38 -22.46
N ASN A 157 -1.73 -5.26 -23.13
CA ASN A 157 -1.62 -5.34 -24.59
C ASN A 157 -2.61 -4.44 -25.37
N ASN A 158 -2.79 -3.19 -24.89
CA ASN A 158 -3.73 -2.22 -25.47
C ASN A 158 -5.21 -2.64 -25.43
N HIS A 159 -5.56 -3.56 -24.54
CA HIS A 159 -6.92 -4.01 -24.25
C HIS A 159 -7.26 -3.76 -22.78
N VAL A 160 -8.53 -3.55 -22.47
CA VAL A 160 -9.04 -3.38 -21.11
C VAL A 160 -10.14 -4.40 -20.84
N ASP A 161 -9.86 -5.37 -19.97
CA ASP A 161 -10.88 -6.23 -19.41
C ASP A 161 -11.59 -5.55 -18.25
N VAL A 162 -12.89 -5.79 -18.12
CA VAL A 162 -13.73 -5.20 -17.07
C VAL A 162 -14.29 -6.29 -16.17
N VAL A 163 -13.91 -6.27 -14.90
CA VAL A 163 -14.41 -7.17 -13.86
C VAL A 163 -15.48 -6.48 -13.03
N LYS A 164 -16.61 -7.17 -12.85
CA LYS A 164 -17.76 -6.71 -12.08
C LYS A 164 -18.03 -7.65 -10.91
N ALA A 165 -18.68 -7.12 -9.88
CA ALA A 165 -19.25 -7.89 -8.78
C ALA A 165 -20.76 -7.60 -8.67
N PRO A 166 -21.53 -8.45 -7.97
CA PRO A 166 -22.97 -8.23 -7.77
C PRO A 166 -23.30 -6.92 -7.04
N THR A 167 -22.39 -6.44 -6.20
CA THR A 167 -22.47 -5.16 -5.48
C THR A 167 -21.13 -4.44 -5.57
N PRO A 168 -21.08 -3.13 -5.30
CA PRO A 168 -19.81 -2.41 -5.21
C PRO A 168 -18.84 -3.08 -4.24
N PHE A 169 -17.55 -2.93 -4.52
CA PHE A 169 -16.47 -3.35 -3.61
C PHE A 169 -15.81 -2.14 -2.98
N LEU A 170 -15.17 -2.38 -1.84
CA LEU A 170 -14.29 -1.40 -1.20
C LEU A 170 -12.94 -1.38 -1.94
N PHE A 171 -11.83 -1.17 -1.24
CA PHE A 171 -10.51 -1.10 -1.86
C PHE A 171 -9.97 -2.47 -2.26
N LEU A 172 -9.33 -2.53 -3.43
CA LEU A 172 -8.46 -3.65 -3.81
C LEU A 172 -7.15 -3.58 -3.01
N HIS A 173 -6.70 -4.71 -2.49
CA HIS A 173 -5.46 -4.84 -1.72
C HIS A 173 -4.57 -5.91 -2.35
N LYS A 174 -3.30 -5.58 -2.59
CA LYS A 174 -2.27 -6.52 -3.04
C LYS A 174 -1.56 -7.15 -1.84
N CYS A 175 -1.45 -8.48 -1.82
CA CYS A 175 -0.73 -9.24 -0.81
C CYS A 175 0.11 -10.33 -1.50
N GLY A 176 1.41 -10.06 -1.67
CA GLY A 176 2.27 -10.87 -2.54
C GLY A 176 1.81 -10.75 -4.00
N SER A 177 1.55 -11.89 -4.65
CA SER A 177 0.97 -11.97 -6.00
C SER A 177 -0.57 -12.00 -6.03
N ARG A 178 -1.21 -11.95 -4.86
CA ARG A 178 -2.67 -12.11 -4.73
C ARG A 178 -3.35 -10.75 -4.52
N PHE A 179 -4.60 -10.65 -4.94
CA PHE A 179 -5.37 -9.41 -4.92
C PHE A 179 -6.74 -9.66 -4.30
N PHE A 180 -7.10 -8.86 -3.30
CA PHE A 180 -8.31 -9.06 -2.51
C PHE A 180 -9.16 -7.80 -2.46
N ALA A 181 -10.47 -7.96 -2.58
CA ALA A 181 -11.41 -6.87 -2.40
C ALA A 181 -12.60 -7.35 -1.57
N GLU A 182 -13.07 -6.51 -0.66
CA GLU A 182 -14.36 -6.73 -0.02
C GLU A 182 -15.47 -6.34 -0.98
N VAL A 183 -16.33 -7.29 -1.35
CA VAL A 183 -17.60 -7.01 -2.02
C VAL A 183 -18.63 -6.72 -0.92
N ILE A 184 -19.20 -5.51 -0.95
CA ILE A 184 -20.02 -4.99 0.15
C ILE A 184 -21.22 -5.90 0.39
N ASN A 185 -21.46 -6.22 1.67
CA ASN A 185 -22.49 -7.14 2.16
C ASN A 185 -22.36 -8.60 1.69
N LYS A 186 -21.18 -9.00 1.17
CA LYS A 186 -20.92 -10.38 0.74
C LYS A 186 -19.67 -11.00 1.40
N GLY A 187 -18.62 -10.21 1.59
CA GLY A 187 -17.35 -10.66 2.18
C GLY A 187 -16.17 -10.41 1.25
N LEU A 188 -15.07 -11.13 1.45
CA LEU A 188 -13.85 -11.00 0.65
C LEU A 188 -13.88 -11.86 -0.60
N TYR A 189 -13.37 -11.28 -1.68
CA TYR A 189 -13.17 -11.93 -2.95
C TYR A 189 -11.70 -11.80 -3.35
N GLU A 190 -11.16 -12.83 -4.00
CA GLU A 190 -9.85 -12.80 -4.63
C GLU A 190 -10.00 -12.57 -6.13
N LEU A 191 -9.22 -11.64 -6.70
CA LEU A 191 -9.13 -11.46 -8.14
C LEU A 191 -8.20 -12.53 -8.73
N VAL A 192 -8.79 -13.52 -9.41
CA VAL A 192 -8.10 -14.61 -10.10
C VAL A 192 -8.30 -14.45 -11.61
N GLY A 193 -7.22 -14.08 -12.32
CA GLY A 193 -7.29 -13.75 -13.75
C GLY A 193 -8.10 -12.48 -13.99
N VAL A 194 -9.32 -12.64 -14.52
CA VAL A 194 -10.30 -11.58 -14.81
C VAL A 194 -11.64 -11.82 -14.07
N LYS A 195 -11.61 -12.57 -12.97
CA LYS A 195 -12.80 -12.91 -12.17
C LYS A 195 -12.55 -12.69 -10.69
N LEU A 196 -13.60 -12.28 -9.97
CA LEU A 196 -13.63 -12.25 -8.52
C LEU A 196 -14.19 -13.57 -7.99
N SER A 197 -13.38 -14.32 -7.24
CA SER A 197 -13.73 -15.58 -6.59
C SER A 197 -13.98 -15.34 -5.11
N PHE A 198 -15.17 -15.71 -4.62
CA PHE A 198 -15.52 -15.57 -3.21
C PHE A 198 -14.59 -16.41 -2.32
N ILE A 199 -14.22 -15.87 -1.14
CA ILE A 199 -13.45 -16.58 -0.13
C ILE A 199 -14.41 -17.07 0.97
N PRO A 200 -14.66 -18.39 1.10
CA PRO A 200 -15.57 -18.92 2.11
C PRO A 200 -15.16 -18.52 3.54
N GLY A 201 -16.14 -18.21 4.39
CA GLY A 201 -15.91 -17.81 5.79
C GLY A 201 -15.53 -16.34 5.97
N SER A 202 -15.48 -15.56 4.87
CA SER A 202 -15.19 -14.13 4.89
C SER A 202 -16.44 -13.24 5.01
N GLU A 203 -17.64 -13.82 5.08
CA GLU A 203 -18.92 -13.10 5.19
C GLU A 203 -18.98 -12.19 6.41
N LYS A 204 -18.20 -12.50 7.46
CA LYS A 204 -18.09 -11.73 8.70
C LYS A 204 -17.07 -10.58 8.65
N ILE A 205 -16.31 -10.46 7.56
CA ILE A 205 -15.25 -9.47 7.40
C ILE A 205 -15.78 -8.29 6.59
N HIS A 206 -15.83 -7.12 7.23
CA HIS A 206 -16.38 -5.90 6.64
C HIS A 206 -15.51 -4.68 6.90
N GLY A 207 -15.61 -3.69 6.03
CA GLY A 207 -14.89 -2.42 6.13
C GLY A 207 -13.38 -2.57 5.98
N VAL A 208 -12.89 -3.42 5.07
CA VAL A 208 -11.47 -3.74 4.88
C VAL A 208 -10.70 -2.59 4.23
N LEU A 209 -9.86 -1.93 5.03
CA LEU A 209 -9.10 -0.75 4.64
C LEU A 209 -7.59 -0.99 4.55
N SER A 210 -7.12 -2.15 5.00
CA SER A 210 -5.74 -2.60 4.84
C SER A 210 -5.68 -4.12 4.78
N MET A 211 -4.84 -4.68 3.91
CA MET A 211 -4.39 -6.07 3.99
C MET A 211 -2.88 -6.12 3.74
N LEU A 212 -2.13 -6.73 4.67
CA LEU A 212 -0.67 -6.73 4.64
C LEU A 212 -0.11 -8.15 4.86
N PRO A 213 0.96 -8.55 4.16
CA PRO A 213 1.71 -9.78 4.45
C PRO A 213 2.10 -9.92 5.92
N TYR A 214 1.84 -11.08 6.50
CA TYR A 214 2.13 -11.38 7.91
C TYR A 214 2.57 -12.83 8.09
N LYS A 215 3.72 -13.05 8.72
CA LYS A 215 4.30 -14.39 8.94
C LYS A 215 4.27 -15.26 7.65
N SER A 216 4.50 -16.55 7.76
CA SER A 216 4.52 -17.42 6.59
C SER A 216 3.09 -17.61 6.04
N ASN A 217 2.81 -17.03 4.88
CA ASN A 217 1.55 -17.14 4.13
C ASN A 217 0.27 -16.66 4.85
N GLN A 218 0.38 -15.78 5.84
CA GLN A 218 -0.79 -15.16 6.47
C GLN A 218 -0.89 -13.69 6.09
N PHE A 219 -2.06 -13.09 6.28
CA PHE A 219 -2.28 -11.66 6.08
C PHE A 219 -2.91 -11.04 7.33
N ILE A 220 -2.44 -9.85 7.73
CA ILE A 220 -3.19 -9.02 8.68
C ILE A 220 -4.16 -8.14 7.90
N ILE A 221 -5.43 -8.21 8.29
CA ILE A 221 -6.53 -7.44 7.72
C ILE A 221 -6.93 -6.37 8.73
N GLY A 222 -6.84 -5.11 8.32
CA GLY A 222 -7.31 -3.96 9.10
C GLY A 222 -8.68 -3.51 8.61
N THR A 223 -9.62 -3.38 9.55
CA THR A 223 -10.99 -2.93 9.26
C THR A 223 -11.30 -1.58 9.91
N ASN A 224 -12.27 -0.86 9.35
CA ASN A 224 -12.67 0.47 9.81
C ASN A 224 -13.22 0.50 11.25
N LYS A 225 -13.87 -0.58 11.72
CA LYS A 225 -14.61 -0.63 12.99
C LYS A 225 -14.37 -1.87 13.84
N SER A 226 -13.84 -2.96 13.26
CA SER A 226 -13.69 -4.23 13.97
C SER A 226 -12.26 -4.55 14.37
N GLY A 227 -11.31 -3.66 14.05
CA GLY A 227 -9.89 -3.83 14.38
C GLY A 227 -9.20 -4.79 13.42
N LEU A 228 -8.18 -5.48 13.92
CA LEU A 228 -7.32 -6.36 13.13
C LEU A 228 -7.79 -7.82 13.17
N TYR A 229 -7.65 -8.49 12.03
CA TYR A 229 -7.81 -9.93 11.86
C TYR A 229 -6.56 -10.54 11.24
N ILE A 230 -6.34 -11.83 11.47
CA ILE A 230 -5.37 -12.65 10.74
C ILE A 230 -6.15 -13.59 9.82
N PHE A 231 -5.78 -13.60 8.55
CA PHE A 231 -6.20 -14.60 7.57
C PHE A 231 -5.04 -15.55 7.29
N ASP A 232 -5.21 -16.83 7.58
CA ASP A 232 -4.18 -17.86 7.41
C ASP A 232 -4.24 -18.60 6.06
N GLY A 233 -5.07 -18.11 5.13
CA GLY A 233 -5.35 -18.75 3.86
C GLY A 233 -6.61 -19.63 3.88
N LYS A 234 -7.16 -19.94 5.05
CA LYS A 234 -8.40 -20.73 5.22
C LYS A 234 -9.40 -20.06 6.16
N ALA A 235 -8.94 -19.57 7.30
CA ALA A 235 -9.77 -19.03 8.37
C ALA A 235 -9.40 -17.57 8.69
N PHE A 236 -10.41 -16.85 9.18
CA PHE A 236 -10.27 -15.48 9.66
C PHE A 236 -10.42 -15.47 11.19
N ASN A 237 -9.35 -15.09 11.87
CA ASN A 237 -9.27 -15.04 13.33
C ASN A 237 -9.05 -13.59 13.77
N THR A 238 -9.73 -13.16 14.84
CA THR A 238 -9.48 -11.84 15.41
C THR A 238 -8.05 -11.77 15.91
N PHE A 239 -7.32 -10.71 15.56
CA PHE A 239 -6.01 -10.45 16.12
C PHE A 239 -6.17 -9.56 17.35
N ASN A 240 -6.15 -10.17 18.54
CA ASN A 240 -6.33 -9.46 19.80
C ASN A 240 -5.04 -8.70 20.17
N THR A 241 -4.98 -7.43 19.77
CA THR A 241 -3.86 -6.52 20.05
C THR A 241 -4.31 -5.31 20.89
N PRO A 242 -3.42 -4.76 21.75
CA PRO A 242 -3.64 -3.46 22.40
C PRO A 242 -3.87 -2.28 21.43
N ALA A 243 -3.56 -2.42 20.14
CA ALA A 243 -3.83 -1.39 19.13
C ALA A 243 -5.30 -1.32 18.71
N ASN A 244 -6.10 -2.38 18.90
CA ASN A 244 -7.48 -2.42 18.42
C ASN A 244 -8.37 -1.28 18.96
N PRO A 245 -8.36 -0.93 20.26
CA PRO A 245 -9.12 0.22 20.75
C PRO A 245 -8.79 1.52 20.01
N PHE A 246 -7.50 1.78 19.78
CA PHE A 246 -7.04 2.95 19.04
C PHE A 246 -7.53 2.93 17.59
N LEU A 247 -7.37 1.80 16.89
CA LEU A 247 -7.74 1.67 15.48
C LEU A 247 -9.25 1.81 15.24
N LYS A 248 -10.07 1.31 16.18
CA LYS A 248 -11.53 1.40 16.12
C LYS A 248 -12.03 2.82 16.36
N VAL A 249 -11.54 3.46 17.42
CA VAL A 249 -11.94 4.83 17.80
C VAL A 249 -11.49 5.84 16.75
N ASN A 250 -10.25 5.72 16.27
CA ASN A 250 -9.67 6.72 15.38
C ASN A 250 -9.94 6.47 13.89
N GLN A 251 -10.68 5.39 13.56
CA GLN A 251 -11.01 4.96 12.21
C GLN A 251 -9.76 4.69 11.37
N LEU A 252 -9.22 3.47 11.50
CA LEU A 252 -8.20 2.94 10.58
C LEU A 252 -8.60 3.27 9.14
N ASN A 253 -7.67 3.79 8.34
CA ASN A 253 -7.90 4.22 6.97
C ASN A 253 -7.02 3.51 5.93
N ASN A 254 -5.80 3.14 6.31
CA ASN A 254 -4.84 2.43 5.45
C ASN A 254 -3.76 1.78 6.33
N GLY A 255 -2.89 0.99 5.70
CA GLY A 255 -1.72 0.45 6.37
C GLY A 255 -0.58 0.18 5.42
N ALA A 256 0.63 0.16 5.97
CA ALA A 256 1.87 -0.18 5.29
C ALA A 256 2.74 -1.06 6.20
N ARG A 257 3.67 -1.80 5.61
CA ARG A 257 4.71 -2.53 6.33
C ARG A 257 6.03 -1.78 6.14
N VAL A 258 6.79 -1.61 7.21
CA VAL A 258 8.07 -0.89 7.19
C VAL A 258 9.13 -1.67 7.97
N LEU A 259 10.38 -1.57 7.53
CA LEU A 259 11.56 -2.30 8.01
C LEU A 259 11.36 -3.82 8.07
N GLY A 260 10.47 -4.35 7.22
CA GLY A 260 10.13 -5.76 7.16
C GLY A 260 9.62 -6.39 8.47
N LYS A 261 9.22 -5.61 9.48
CA LYS A 261 8.77 -6.13 10.79
C LYS A 261 7.74 -5.27 11.53
N TYR A 262 7.54 -4.03 11.10
CA TYR A 262 6.57 -3.13 11.69
C TYR A 262 5.38 -2.95 10.78
N PHE A 263 4.20 -2.89 11.37
CA PHE A 263 2.97 -2.54 10.69
C PHE A 263 2.57 -1.14 11.13
N VAL A 264 2.36 -0.27 10.16
CA VAL A 264 1.92 1.10 10.40
C VAL A 264 0.50 1.24 9.89
N TYR A 265 -0.38 1.80 10.71
CA TYR A 265 -1.76 2.06 10.32
C TYR A 265 -2.04 3.56 10.43
N GLY A 266 -2.46 4.14 9.32
CA GLY A 266 -2.97 5.50 9.26
C GLY A 266 -4.43 5.53 9.64
N THR A 267 -4.83 6.61 10.32
CA THR A 267 -6.19 6.81 10.80
C THR A 267 -6.77 8.12 10.28
N ILE A 268 -8.08 8.27 10.35
CA ILE A 268 -8.73 9.54 10.01
C ILE A 268 -8.57 10.57 11.11
N LEU A 269 -8.62 10.14 12.38
CA LEU A 269 -8.79 11.06 13.51
C LEU A 269 -7.51 11.35 14.31
N ASN A 270 -6.49 10.48 14.28
CA ASN A 270 -5.37 10.61 15.21
C ASN A 270 -4.02 10.09 14.67
N GLY A 271 -3.69 10.40 13.42
CA GLY A 271 -2.39 10.14 12.85
C GLY A 271 -2.15 8.65 12.60
N ILE A 272 -0.95 8.18 12.94
CA ILE A 272 -0.52 6.80 12.74
C ILE A 272 -0.25 6.08 14.06
N ILE A 273 -0.41 4.76 14.03
CA ILE A 273 0.07 3.84 15.06
C ILE A 273 0.99 2.80 14.43
N ILE A 274 2.11 2.53 15.10
CA ILE A 274 3.11 1.54 14.69
C ILE A 274 3.05 0.37 15.68
N ILE A 275 2.90 -0.86 15.16
CA ILE A 275 2.92 -2.09 15.95
C ILE A 275 4.01 -3.03 15.44
N ASN A 276 4.54 -3.86 16.34
CA ASN A 276 5.41 -4.98 15.96
C ASN A 276 4.57 -6.20 15.51
N GLU A 277 5.24 -7.29 15.12
CA GLU A 277 4.56 -8.51 14.66
C GLU A 277 3.70 -9.21 15.74
N ASP A 278 3.95 -8.95 17.02
CA ASP A 278 3.11 -9.45 18.13
C ASP A 278 1.89 -8.55 18.40
N GLY A 279 1.74 -7.47 17.64
CA GLY A 279 0.70 -6.48 17.84
C GLY A 279 0.94 -5.56 19.04
N ARG A 280 2.15 -5.52 19.62
CA ARG A 280 2.49 -4.54 20.65
C ARG A 280 2.68 -3.18 20.00
N ILE A 281 2.12 -2.14 20.63
CA ILE A 281 2.29 -0.76 20.19
C ILE A 281 3.75 -0.36 20.42
N VAL A 282 4.41 0.04 19.34
CA VAL A 282 5.78 0.56 19.34
C VAL A 282 5.74 2.07 19.45
N GLN A 283 4.85 2.72 18.70
CA GLN A 283 4.75 4.17 18.67
C GLN A 283 3.37 4.66 18.21
N GLN A 284 3.03 5.88 18.61
CA GLN A 284 1.93 6.66 18.07
C GLN A 284 2.47 8.02 17.64
N ILE A 285 2.08 8.47 16.45
CA ILE A 285 2.53 9.76 15.90
C ILE A 285 1.32 10.48 15.34
N ASN A 286 1.10 11.71 15.78
CA ASN A 286 -0.02 12.55 15.38
C ASN A 286 0.44 14.01 15.21
N LYS A 287 -0.52 14.93 15.08
CA LYS A 287 -0.22 16.36 14.93
C LYS A 287 0.60 16.96 16.07
N ILE A 288 0.36 16.51 17.32
CA ILE A 288 1.08 17.01 18.49
C ILE A 288 2.55 16.56 18.45
N SER A 289 2.80 15.35 17.96
CA SER A 289 4.15 14.81 17.83
C SER A 289 4.81 15.11 16.48
N GLY A 290 4.26 16.01 15.65
CA GLY A 290 4.95 16.54 14.47
C GLY A 290 4.31 16.30 13.10
N LEU A 291 3.23 15.52 12.97
CA LEU A 291 2.51 15.46 11.68
C LEU A 291 1.82 16.80 11.36
N GLN A 292 1.66 17.13 10.08
CA GLN A 292 0.88 18.31 9.68
C GLN A 292 -0.63 18.18 9.95
N ASN A 293 -1.14 16.95 9.90
CA ASN A 293 -2.57 16.64 10.08
C ASN A 293 -2.72 15.25 10.72
N ASN A 294 -3.85 15.04 11.40
CA ASN A 294 -4.20 13.72 11.95
C ASN A 294 -4.81 12.78 10.91
N THR A 295 -5.40 13.31 9.83
CA THR A 295 -5.98 12.47 8.77
C THR A 295 -4.87 11.98 7.85
N VAL A 296 -4.64 10.67 7.86
CA VAL A 296 -3.64 9.99 7.04
C VAL A 296 -4.34 9.32 5.86
N LEU A 297 -4.26 9.93 4.68
CA LEU A 297 -4.94 9.45 3.46
C LEU A 297 -4.22 8.28 2.78
N SER A 298 -2.89 8.25 2.87
CA SER A 298 -2.03 7.23 2.27
C SER A 298 -0.79 7.00 3.13
N LEU A 299 -0.22 5.81 3.03
CA LEU A 299 1.07 5.42 3.62
C LEU A 299 1.84 4.61 2.59
N TYR A 300 3.15 4.84 2.49
CA TYR A 300 4.00 4.14 1.55
C TYR A 300 5.43 4.07 2.08
N ALA A 301 5.94 2.87 2.27
CA ALA A 301 7.35 2.68 2.55
C ALA A 301 8.14 2.71 1.24
N ASP A 302 9.08 3.64 1.11
CA ASP A 302 9.97 3.73 -0.05
C ASP A 302 11.07 2.65 -0.02
N SER A 303 11.87 2.57 -1.09
CA SER A 303 12.97 1.61 -1.21
C SER A 303 14.08 1.76 -0.16
N ASN A 304 14.12 2.89 0.55
CA ASN A 304 15.04 3.15 1.66
C ASN A 304 14.38 2.96 3.03
N GLU A 305 13.15 2.43 3.06
CA GLU A 305 12.34 2.22 4.26
C GLU A 305 11.97 3.53 5.01
N ASN A 306 11.93 4.66 4.28
CA ASN A 306 11.23 5.86 4.74
C ASN A 306 9.72 5.65 4.56
N LEU A 307 8.93 6.13 5.52
CA LEU A 307 7.46 6.07 5.48
C LEU A 307 6.84 7.38 4.99
#